data_AF-A0A919Z9N6-F1
#
_entry.id   AF-A0A919Z9N6-F1
#
_cell.length_a   1.000
_cell.length_b   1.000
_cell.length_c   1.000
_cell.angle_alpha   90.00
_cell.angle_beta   90.00
_cell.angle_gamma   90.00
#
_symmetry.space_group_name_H-M   'P 1'
#
loop_
_entity.id
_entity.type
_entity.pdbx_description
1 polymer ?
#
loop_
_entity_poly.entity_id
_entity_poly.type
_entity_poly.pdbx_seq_one_letter_code
_entity_poly.pdbx_strand_id
1 'polypeptide(L)'
;MQYDDNTKKRLRRLEGQVRGVLKMMEEEKDCKEVVSQLSAVRSAADKAIAYIVAVNLEQCILDEKEAGRDTSKLVQQAFELLVKSR
;
A
#
# COMPACT_ATOMS: atom_id res chain seq x y z
N MET A 1 -1.75 12.11 -10.26
CA MET A 1 -2.10 10.67 -10.25
C MET A 1 -3.57 10.52 -9.89
N GLN A 2 -4.35 9.82 -10.71
CA GLN A 2 -5.70 9.39 -10.35
C GLN A 2 -5.60 7.96 -9.78
N TYR A 3 -6.17 7.71 -8.61
CA TYR A 3 -6.14 6.36 -8.01
C TYR A 3 -7.11 5.44 -8.73
N ASP A 4 -6.57 4.35 -9.29
CA ASP A 4 -7.35 3.33 -9.98
C ASP A 4 -8.25 2.52 -9.03
N ASP A 5 -9.18 1.75 -9.61
CA ASP A 5 -10.09 0.93 -8.83
C ASP A 5 -9.39 -0.22 -8.10
N ASN A 6 -8.22 -0.66 -8.58
CA ASN A 6 -7.42 -1.68 -7.90
C ASN A 6 -6.86 -1.17 -6.57
N THR A 7 -6.38 0.07 -6.54
CA THR A 7 -5.92 0.79 -5.35
C THR A 7 -7.05 0.90 -4.35
N LYS A 8 -8.23 1.37 -4.79
CA LYS A 8 -9.42 1.48 -3.94
C LYS A 8 -9.88 0.12 -3.40
N LYS A 9 -9.86 -0.94 -4.22
CA LYS A 9 -10.18 -2.31 -3.79
C LYS A 9 -9.23 -2.81 -2.71
N ARG A 10 -7.92 -2.49 -2.79
CA ARG A 10 -6.94 -2.84 -1.75
C ARG A 10 -7.23 -2.11 -0.44
N LEU A 11 -7.53 -0.81 -0.48
CA LEU A 11 -7.87 -0.05 0.73
C LEU A 11 -9.20 -0.50 1.35
N ARG A 12 -10.23 -0.83 0.55
CA ARG A 12 -11.48 -1.42 1.06
C ARG A 12 -11.26 -2.76 1.77
N ARG A 13 -10.32 -3.58 1.28
CA ARG A 13 -9.94 -4.83 1.96
C ARG A 13 -9.29 -4.55 3.31
N LEU A 14 -8.36 -3.58 3.36
CA LEU A 14 -7.73 -3.13 4.60
C LEU A 14 -8.76 -2.62 5.61
N GLU A 15 -9.69 -1.77 5.16
CA GLU A 15 -10.81 -1.28 5.97
C GLU A 15 -11.61 -2.44 6.59
N GLY A 16 -11.96 -3.44 5.77
CA GLY A 16 -12.66 -4.64 6.24
C GLY A 16 -11.86 -5.45 7.26
N GLN A 17 -10.54 -5.57 7.09
CA GLN A 17 -9.68 -6.26 8.04
C GLN A 17 -9.60 -5.50 9.38
N VAL A 18 -9.44 -4.18 9.36
CA VAL A 18 -9.41 -3.35 10.58
C VAL A 18 -10.74 -3.44 11.33
N ARG A 19 -11.88 -3.39 10.61
CA ARG A 19 -13.20 -3.61 11.20
C ARG A 19 -13.32 -5.01 11.82
N GLY A 20 -12.77 -6.03 11.17
CA GLY A 20 -12.71 -7.39 11.70
C GLY A 20 -11.92 -7.48 13.01
N VAL A 21 -10.76 -6.81 13.08
CA VAL A 21 -9.94 -6.72 14.30
C VAL A 21 -10.72 -6.06 15.44
N LEU A 22 -11.39 -4.93 15.19
CA LEU A 22 -12.23 -4.27 16.20
C LEU A 22 -13.32 -5.20 16.74
N LYS A 23 -14.01 -5.90 15.84
CA LYS A 23 -15.03 -6.89 16.24
C LYS A 23 -14.43 -8.02 17.10
N MET A 24 -13.24 -8.51 16.77
CA MET A 24 -12.56 -9.53 17.60
C MET A 24 -12.24 -9.01 19.00
N MET A 25 -11.92 -7.72 19.15
CA MET A 25 -11.70 -7.11 20.46
C MET A 25 -13.01 -6.99 21.25
N GLU A 26 -14.11 -6.59 20.59
CA GLU A 26 -15.45 -6.52 21.18
C GLU A 26 -15.96 -7.91 21.62
N GLU A 27 -15.58 -8.96 20.90
CA GLU A 27 -15.88 -10.37 21.23
C GLU A 27 -14.87 -11.00 22.21
N GLU A 28 -13.96 -10.21 22.79
CA GLU A 28 -12.94 -10.66 23.76
C GLU A 28 -12.09 -11.86 23.27
N LYS A 29 -11.74 -11.88 21.98
CA LYS A 29 -10.88 -12.92 21.39
C LYS A 29 -9.47 -12.92 21.98
N ASP A 30 -8.77 -14.06 21.85
CA ASP A 30 -7.42 -14.21 22.37
C ASP A 30 -6.44 -13.20 21.73
N CYS A 31 -5.55 -12.66 22.56
CA CYS A 31 -4.57 -11.66 22.15
C CYS A 31 -3.71 -12.12 20.98
N LYS A 32 -3.34 -13.42 20.90
CA LYS A 32 -2.54 -13.95 19.79
C LYS A 32 -3.31 -13.93 18.48
N GLU A 33 -4.62 -14.18 18.51
CA GLU A 33 -5.47 -14.10 17.31
C GLU A 33 -5.59 -12.66 16.81
N VAL A 34 -5.81 -11.70 17.73
CA VAL A 34 -5.87 -10.27 17.40
C VAL A 34 -4.54 -9.78 16.81
N VAL A 35 -3.40 -10.12 17.43
CA VAL A 35 -2.06 -9.75 16.94
C VAL A 35 -1.77 -10.40 15.58
N SER A 36 -2.21 -11.64 15.36
CA SER A 36 -2.10 -12.32 14.06
C SER A 36 -2.88 -11.56 12.98
N GLN A 37 -4.11 -11.13 13.26
CA GLN A 37 -4.88 -10.33 12.31
C GLN A 37 -4.30 -8.94 12.05
N LEU A 38 -3.78 -8.26 13.09
CA LEU A 38 -3.05 -7.00 12.92
C LEU A 38 -1.79 -7.17 12.04
N SER A 39 -1.10 -8.31 12.15
CA SER A 39 0.04 -8.63 11.29
C SER A 39 -0.38 -8.84 9.83
N ALA A 40 -1.57 -9.39 9.60
CA ALA A 40 -2.17 -9.50 8.28
C ALA A 40 -2.59 -8.13 7.71
N VAL A 41 -3.09 -7.22 8.55
CA VAL A 41 -3.37 -5.81 8.17
C VAL A 41 -2.08 -5.12 7.73
N ARG A 42 -1.00 -5.22 8.52
CA ARG A 42 0.31 -4.65 8.15
C ARG A 42 0.77 -5.19 6.80
N SER A 43 0.74 -6.51 6.62
CA SER A 43 1.15 -7.14 5.36
C SER A 43 0.30 -6.69 4.15
N ALA A 44 -1.00 -6.44 4.36
CA ALA A 44 -1.87 -5.92 3.31
C ALA A 44 -1.58 -4.44 3.00
N ALA A 45 -1.22 -3.64 4.01
CA ALA A 45 -0.84 -2.24 3.86
C ALA A 45 0.47 -2.12 3.06
N ASP A 46 1.49 -2.93 3.40
CA ASP A 46 2.76 -2.97 2.66
C ASP A 46 2.54 -3.25 1.17
N LYS A 47 1.64 -4.20 0.85
CA LYS A 47 1.28 -4.54 -0.53
C LYS A 47 0.51 -3.41 -1.23
N ALA A 48 -0.33 -2.67 -0.51
CA ALA A 48 -1.05 -1.53 -1.06
C ALA A 48 -0.10 -0.38 -1.38
N ILE A 49 0.83 -0.09 -0.47
CA ILE A 49 1.87 0.93 -0.65
C ILE A 49 2.75 0.59 -1.85
N ALA A 50 3.25 -0.65 -1.92
CA ALA A 50 4.06 -1.10 -3.04
C ALA A 50 3.36 -0.95 -4.39
N TYR A 51 2.06 -1.28 -4.44
CA TYR A 51 1.25 -1.10 -5.65
C TYR A 51 1.12 0.38 -6.04
N ILE A 52 0.80 1.26 -5.08
CA ILE A 52 0.65 2.70 -5.34
C ILE A 52 1.95 3.29 -5.88
N VAL A 53 3.09 2.97 -5.24
CA VAL A 53 4.39 3.48 -5.68
C VAL A 53 4.74 2.95 -7.08
N ALA A 54 4.51 1.67 -7.35
CA ALA A 54 4.80 1.08 -8.67
C ALA A 54 3.99 1.73 -9.80
N VAL A 55 2.67 1.88 -9.61
CA VAL A 55 1.79 2.50 -10.61
C VAL A 55 2.14 3.98 -10.80
N ASN A 56 2.50 4.69 -9.71
CA ASN A 56 2.94 6.07 -9.83
C ASN A 56 4.25 6.19 -10.60
N LEU A 57 5.24 5.35 -10.29
CA LEU A 57 6.54 5.35 -10.97
C LEU A 57 6.39 5.04 -12.47
N GLU A 58 5.56 4.06 -12.82
CA GLU A 58 5.29 3.71 -14.22
C GLU A 58 4.77 4.92 -15.01
N GLN A 59 3.76 5.62 -14.47
CA GLN A 59 3.20 6.82 -15.09
C GLN A 59 4.25 7.93 -15.22
N CYS A 60 4.99 8.24 -14.14
CA CYS A 60 6.02 9.27 -14.18
C CYS A 60 7.14 8.96 -15.18
N ILE A 61 7.53 7.69 -15.33
CA ILE A 61 8.54 7.28 -16.31
C ILE A 61 8.04 7.48 -17.75
N LEU A 62 6.77 7.15 -18.02
CA LEU A 62 6.18 7.37 -19.35
C LEU A 62 6.18 8.86 -19.70
N ASP A 63 5.73 9.71 -18.78
CA ASP A 63 5.69 11.17 -18.97
C ASP A 63 7.09 11.77 -19.21
N GLU A 64 8.10 11.34 -18.44
CA GLU A 64 9.48 11.83 -18.59
C GLU A 64 10.15 11.33 -19.87
N LYS A 65 9.87 10.08 -20.28
CA LYS A 65 10.38 9.53 -21.55
C LYS A 65 9.80 10.26 -22.76
N GLU A 66 8.51 10.56 -22.74
CA GLU A 66 7.86 11.36 -23.81
C GLU A 66 8.47 12.77 -23.89
N ALA A 67 8.86 13.34 -22.75
CA ALA A 67 9.56 14.62 -22.68
C ALA A 67 11.07 14.54 -22.99
N GLY A 68 11.64 13.36 -23.23
CA GLY A 68 13.08 13.16 -23.47
C GLY A 68 13.98 13.46 -22.26
N ARG A 69 13.44 13.34 -21.04
CA ARG A 69 14.13 13.69 -19.78
C ARG A 69 14.66 12.46 -19.05
N ASP A 70 15.59 12.68 -18.12
CA ASP A 70 16.19 11.61 -17.30
C ASP A 70 15.21 11.09 -16.24
N THR A 71 15.03 9.76 -16.21
CA THR A 71 14.13 9.05 -15.28
C THR A 71 14.81 8.61 -13.99
N SER A 72 16.14 8.73 -13.87
CA SER A 72 16.91 8.16 -12.75
C SER A 72 16.46 8.68 -11.38
N LYS A 73 16.10 9.96 -11.30
CA LYS A 73 15.59 10.58 -10.07
C LYS A 73 14.25 10.01 -9.62
N LEU A 74 13.36 9.67 -10.55
CA LEU A 74 12.06 9.08 -10.22
C LEU A 74 12.22 7.70 -9.58
N VAL A 75 13.14 6.89 -10.10
CA VAL A 75 13.44 5.57 -9.54
C VAL A 75 13.98 5.69 -8.12
N GLN A 76 14.88 6.64 -7.86
CA GLN A 76 15.38 6.91 -6.51
C GLN A 76 14.26 7.35 -5.56
N GLN A 77 13.39 8.26 -5.99
CA GLN A 77 12.25 8.71 -5.19
C GLN A 77 11.28 7.56 -4.85
N ALA A 78 10.96 6.71 -5.83
CA ALA A 78 10.11 5.54 -5.61
C ALA A 78 10.74 4.56 -4.61
N PHE A 79 12.05 4.32 -4.71
CA PHE A 79 12.78 3.49 -3.76
C PHE A 79 12.71 4.08 -2.33
N GLU A 80 12.95 5.38 -2.18
CA GLU A 80 12.85 6.05 -0.87
C GLU A 80 11.46 5.93 -0.25
N LEU A 81 10.39 6.06 -1.04
CA LEU A 81 9.02 5.88 -0.57
C LEU A 81 8.78 4.44 -0.07
N LEU A 82 9.29 3.43 -0.77
CA LEU A 82 9.16 2.02 -0.37
C LEU A 82 9.98 1.67 0.88
N VAL A 83 11.14 2.29 1.07
CA VAL A 83 11.96 2.07 2.26
C VAL A 83 11.32 2.74 3.47
N LYS A 84 10.81 3.97 3.32
CA LYS A 84 10.16 4.72 4.42
C LYS A 84 8.85 4.09 4.90
N SER A 85 8.22 3.25 4.09
CA SER A 85 6.94 2.62 4.45
C SER A 85 7.04 1.35 5.29
N ARG A 86 8.24 0.85 5.57
CA ARG A 86 8.46 -0.42 6.30
C ARG A 86 8.56 -0.25 7.82
#